data_AF-A0A8T4E5N6-F1
#
_entry.id   AF-A0A8T4E5N6-F1
#
_cell.length_a   1.000
_cell.length_b   1.000
_cell.length_c   1.000
_cell.angle_alpha   90.00
_cell.angle_beta   90.00
_cell.angle_gamma   90.00
#
_symmetry.space_group_name_H-M   'P 1'
#
loop_
_entity.id
_entity.type
_entity.pdbx_description
1 polymer ?
#
loop_
_entity_poly.entity_id
_entity_poly.type
_entity_poly.pdbx_seq_one_letter_code
_entity_poly.pdbx_strand_id
1 'polypeptide(L)'
;MGAGTQDMGIIAMQIWERFLELLSAPANEPQMLWFAIPLVFATIMMTLYFGRYRKEELGWSTAFENTMIFLFVSFDLVRKMYNSTVPGSWDNILGSSLYLPITAGLALVSIVSMLFVYYHLLPKRLAYIAFSKLPINIGIYVVMTIVYVGVAADWITVGAGILLFAVVWLFIKVIQFLQRMSGKRLEEEEDSWENAGKREYVREEEDTKQASKVLKAVESETPDEPEANVLNGHIEKEKGAKKKGKKK
;
A
#
# COMPACT_ATOMS: atom_id res chain seq x y z
N MET A 1 -10.26 -23.98 41.97
CA MET A 1 -9.60 -23.40 40.78
C MET A 1 -10.48 -23.42 39.51
N GLY A 2 -11.82 -23.56 39.59
CA GLY A 2 -12.70 -23.61 38.41
C GLY A 2 -13.32 -22.28 37.95
N ALA A 3 -13.33 -21.25 38.78
CA ALA A 3 -14.04 -19.99 38.50
C ALA A 3 -13.47 -19.22 37.29
N GLY A 4 -12.15 -19.21 37.09
CA GLY A 4 -11.54 -18.41 36.01
C GLY A 4 -11.82 -18.90 34.58
N THR A 5 -12.28 -20.15 34.38
CA THR A 5 -12.53 -20.66 33.02
C THR A 5 -13.89 -20.25 32.46
N GLN A 6 -14.91 -20.10 33.32
CA GLN A 6 -16.24 -19.65 32.90
C GLN A 6 -16.22 -18.17 32.52
N ASP A 7 -15.49 -17.34 33.26
CA ASP A 7 -15.38 -15.90 33.01
C ASP A 7 -14.72 -15.61 31.63
N MET A 8 -13.69 -16.37 31.25
CA MET A 8 -13.02 -16.20 29.96
C MET A 8 -13.95 -16.53 28.77
N GLY A 9 -14.84 -17.51 28.92
CA GLY A 9 -15.82 -17.86 27.90
C GLY A 9 -16.84 -16.74 27.67
N ILE A 10 -17.33 -16.12 28.75
CA ILE A 10 -18.27 -15.00 28.69
C ILE A 10 -17.61 -13.78 28.02
N ILE A 11 -16.39 -13.43 28.43
CA ILE A 11 -15.65 -12.30 27.83
C ILE A 11 -15.42 -12.55 26.32
N ALA A 12 -15.04 -13.76 25.93
CA ALA A 12 -14.84 -14.11 24.52
C ALA A 12 -16.14 -13.98 23.70
N MET A 13 -17.27 -14.42 24.25
CA MET A 13 -18.59 -14.28 23.62
C MET A 13 -18.97 -12.80 23.47
N GLN A 14 -18.77 -11.97 24.50
CA GLN A 14 -19.04 -10.53 24.44
C GLN A 14 -18.16 -9.83 23.40
N ILE A 15 -16.87 -10.18 23.31
CA ILE A 15 -15.95 -9.65 22.29
C ILE A 15 -16.43 -10.05 20.89
N TRP A 16 -16.91 -11.28 20.72
CA TRP A 16 -17.43 -11.77 19.44
C TRP A 16 -18.71 -11.05 19.02
N GLU A 17 -19.66 -10.87 19.93
CA GLU A 17 -20.89 -10.11 19.66
C GLU A 17 -20.57 -8.66 19.29
N ARG A 18 -19.68 -8.01 20.06
CA ARG A 18 -19.22 -6.66 19.78
C ARG A 18 -18.48 -6.56 18.45
N PHE A 19 -17.70 -7.58 18.07
CA PHE A 19 -17.06 -7.65 16.76
C PHE A 19 -18.08 -7.71 15.61
N LEU A 20 -19.16 -8.50 15.75
CA LEU A 20 -20.23 -8.54 14.76
C LEU A 20 -20.99 -7.21 14.68
N GLU A 21 -21.20 -6.55 15.80
CA GLU A 21 -21.77 -5.20 15.85
C GLU A 21 -20.88 -4.20 15.09
N LEU A 22 -19.56 -4.20 15.34
CA LEU A 22 -18.60 -3.38 14.60
C LEU A 22 -18.64 -3.67 13.10
N LEU A 23 -18.76 -4.94 12.69
CA LEU A 23 -18.80 -5.33 11.27
C LEU A 23 -20.10 -4.91 10.59
N SER A 24 -21.22 -4.97 11.31
CA SER A 24 -22.56 -4.62 10.80
C SER A 24 -22.88 -3.12 10.86
N ALA A 25 -22.08 -2.33 11.58
CA ALA A 25 -22.29 -0.89 11.77
C ALA A 25 -22.57 -0.08 10.48
N PRO A 26 -21.86 -0.28 9.34
CA PRO A 26 -22.13 0.48 8.12
C PRO A 26 -23.44 0.09 7.43
N ALA A 27 -23.96 -1.11 7.70
CA ALA A 27 -25.28 -1.53 7.24
C ALA A 27 -26.40 -0.86 8.06
N ASN A 28 -26.16 -0.67 9.37
CA ASN A 28 -27.10 -0.02 10.29
C ASN A 28 -27.09 1.51 10.15
N GLU A 29 -25.91 2.10 9.88
CA GLU A 29 -25.72 3.54 9.66
C GLU A 29 -25.08 3.78 8.28
N PRO A 30 -25.88 3.80 7.18
CA PRO A 30 -25.36 3.95 5.82
C PRO A 30 -24.53 5.22 5.58
N GLN A 31 -24.71 6.26 6.40
CA GLN A 31 -23.90 7.48 6.34
C GLN A 31 -22.41 7.20 6.59
N MET A 32 -22.08 6.16 7.37
CA MET A 32 -20.69 5.75 7.61
C MET A 32 -20.01 5.25 6.33
N LEU A 33 -20.75 4.73 5.34
CA LEU A 33 -20.19 4.18 4.11
C LEU A 33 -19.40 5.22 3.31
N TRP A 34 -19.80 6.50 3.40
CA TRP A 34 -19.11 7.62 2.76
C TRP A 34 -17.65 7.75 3.20
N PHE A 35 -17.30 7.25 4.38
CA PHE A 35 -15.93 7.24 4.90
C PHE A 35 -15.33 5.84 4.90
N ALA A 36 -16.10 4.82 5.28
CA ALA A 36 -15.62 3.45 5.34
C ALA A 36 -15.15 2.93 3.97
N ILE A 37 -15.87 3.23 2.89
CA ILE A 37 -15.51 2.75 1.54
C ILE A 37 -14.18 3.38 1.08
N PRO A 38 -13.98 4.72 1.08
CA PRO A 38 -12.68 5.30 0.76
C PRO A 38 -11.54 4.80 1.63
N LEU A 39 -11.76 4.60 2.94
CA LEU A 39 -10.74 4.06 3.85
C LEU A 39 -10.32 2.65 3.48
N VAL A 40 -11.28 1.76 3.23
CA VAL A 40 -11.01 0.38 2.81
C VAL A 40 -10.31 0.36 1.45
N PHE A 41 -10.80 1.15 0.49
CA PHE A 41 -10.21 1.25 -0.84
C PHE A 41 -8.76 1.75 -0.77
N ALA A 42 -8.49 2.82 -0.02
CA ALA A 42 -7.14 3.36 0.17
C ALA A 42 -6.22 2.33 0.86
N THR A 43 -6.74 1.57 1.82
CA THR A 43 -5.99 0.49 2.48
C THR A 43 -5.58 -0.59 1.48
N ILE A 44 -6.53 -1.05 0.65
CA ILE A 44 -6.29 -2.09 -0.35
C ILE A 44 -5.29 -1.57 -1.39
N MET A 45 -5.53 -0.41 -2.01
CA MET A 45 -4.65 0.15 -3.04
C MET A 45 -3.21 0.29 -2.55
N MET A 46 -3.02 0.81 -1.35
CA MET A 46 -1.68 1.01 -0.78
C MET A 46 -1.01 -0.31 -0.40
N THR A 47 -1.80 -1.29 0.06
CA THR A 47 -1.32 -2.64 0.33
C THR A 47 -0.83 -3.30 -0.96
N LEU A 48 -1.61 -3.19 -2.04
CA LEU A 48 -1.24 -3.72 -3.35
C LEU A 48 0.01 -3.02 -3.90
N TYR A 49 0.07 -1.68 -3.77
CA TYR A 49 1.20 -0.86 -4.21
C TYR A 49 2.50 -1.26 -3.52
N PHE A 50 2.56 -1.23 -2.18
CA PHE A 50 3.77 -1.62 -1.45
C PHE A 50 4.06 -3.12 -1.51
N GLY A 51 3.05 -3.94 -1.77
CA GLY A 51 3.22 -5.36 -2.08
C GLY A 51 4.11 -5.58 -3.30
N ARG A 52 3.92 -4.75 -4.34
CA ARG A 52 4.72 -4.74 -5.58
C ARG A 52 6.05 -3.99 -5.41
N TYR A 53 6.03 -2.77 -4.87
CA TYR A 53 7.22 -1.91 -4.75
C TYR A 53 7.88 -2.01 -3.36
N ARG A 54 8.36 -3.20 -2.98
CA ARG A 54 8.90 -3.42 -1.63
C ARG A 54 10.16 -2.63 -1.28
N LYS A 55 10.88 -2.14 -2.29
CA LYS A 55 12.09 -1.33 -2.11
C LYS A 55 11.75 0.13 -1.77
N GLU A 56 10.49 0.54 -1.95
CA GLU A 56 10.03 1.86 -1.55
C GLU A 56 9.70 1.87 -0.07
N GLU A 57 10.40 2.71 0.68
CA GLU A 57 10.11 2.95 2.08
C GLU A 57 8.95 3.94 2.20
N LEU A 58 8.05 3.75 3.17
CA LEU A 58 7.05 4.78 3.48
C LEU A 58 7.78 6.08 3.89
N GLY A 59 7.50 7.13 3.14
CA GLY A 59 7.98 8.47 3.42
C GLY A 59 7.20 9.16 4.53
N TRP A 60 7.77 10.24 5.05
CA TRP A 60 7.12 11.14 6.00
C TRP A 60 5.82 11.75 5.44
N SER A 61 5.74 11.95 4.12
CA SER A 61 4.52 12.38 3.43
C SER A 61 3.36 11.41 3.66
N THR A 62 3.59 10.10 3.54
CA THR A 62 2.53 9.10 3.76
C THR A 62 2.09 9.06 5.22
N ALA A 63 3.01 9.19 6.17
CA ALA A 63 2.66 9.28 7.58
C ALA A 63 1.80 10.54 7.86
N PHE A 64 2.15 11.66 7.25
CA PHE A 64 1.42 12.93 7.38
C PHE A 64 0.03 12.86 6.74
N GLU A 65 -0.08 12.27 5.55
CA GLU A 65 -1.38 12.02 4.91
C GLU A 65 -2.29 11.15 5.78
N ASN A 66 -1.73 10.11 6.42
CA ASN A 66 -2.53 9.27 7.30
C ASN A 66 -3.00 10.01 8.56
N THR A 67 -2.24 11.00 9.06
CA THR A 67 -2.72 11.83 10.17
C THR A 67 -3.82 12.80 9.76
N MET A 68 -3.85 13.27 8.50
CA MET A 68 -4.96 14.07 7.98
C MET A 68 -6.31 13.32 8.01
N ILE A 69 -6.29 11.99 7.86
CA ILE A 69 -7.51 11.17 7.90
C ILE A 69 -8.20 11.30 9.26
N PHE A 70 -7.45 11.27 10.37
CA PHE A 70 -8.01 11.48 11.71
C PHE A 70 -8.70 12.84 11.82
N LEU A 71 -8.09 13.89 11.28
CA LEU A 71 -8.64 15.23 11.31
C LEU A 71 -9.94 15.31 10.53
N PHE A 72 -9.97 14.77 9.30
CA PHE A 72 -11.19 14.75 8.48
C PHE A 72 -12.32 13.98 9.16
N VAL A 73 -12.03 12.82 9.74
CA VAL A 73 -13.06 12.08 10.47
C VAL A 73 -13.51 12.83 11.71
N SER A 74 -12.61 13.49 12.45
CA SER A 74 -13.01 14.29 13.61
C SER A 74 -13.99 15.42 13.24
N PHE A 75 -13.79 16.10 12.10
CA PHE A 75 -14.75 17.08 11.61
C PHE A 75 -16.08 16.46 11.21
N ASP A 76 -16.05 15.28 10.61
CA ASP A 76 -17.28 14.55 10.28
C ASP A 76 -18.06 14.12 11.53
N LEU A 77 -17.37 13.67 12.58
CA LEU A 77 -18.01 13.34 13.86
C LEU A 77 -18.65 14.57 14.52
N VAL A 78 -17.99 15.73 14.46
CA VAL A 78 -18.59 17.00 14.89
C VAL A 78 -19.84 17.31 14.05
N ARG A 79 -19.78 17.15 12.73
CA ARG A 79 -20.93 17.32 11.84
C ARG A 79 -22.08 16.37 12.18
N LYS A 80 -21.80 15.11 12.49
CA LYS A 80 -22.81 14.12 12.93
C LYS A 80 -23.47 14.57 14.23
N MET A 81 -22.68 14.97 15.24
CA MET A 81 -23.21 15.47 16.51
C MET A 81 -24.08 16.72 16.30
N TYR A 82 -23.63 17.68 15.50
CA TYR A 82 -24.36 18.91 15.16
C TYR A 82 -25.76 18.66 14.57
N ASN A 83 -25.95 17.52 13.90
CA ASN A 83 -27.20 17.16 13.23
C ASN A 83 -27.95 15.99 13.88
N SER A 84 -27.63 15.62 15.13
CA SER A 84 -28.13 14.39 15.76
C SER A 84 -29.60 14.43 16.19
N THR A 85 -30.09 15.54 16.77
CA THR A 85 -31.50 15.66 17.20
C THR A 85 -32.21 16.79 16.47
N VAL A 86 -31.77 18.03 16.67
CA VAL A 86 -32.21 19.21 15.91
C VAL A 86 -31.13 19.58 14.92
N PRO A 87 -31.39 19.54 13.59
CA PRO A 87 -30.41 19.92 12.58
C PRO A 87 -29.88 21.33 12.85
N GLY A 88 -28.57 21.47 12.92
CA GLY A 88 -27.94 22.77 13.10
C GLY A 88 -27.82 23.27 14.54
N SER A 89 -27.94 22.41 15.55
CA SER A 89 -27.92 22.85 16.95
C SER A 89 -26.58 22.57 17.66
N TRP A 90 -26.05 23.60 18.31
CA TRP A 90 -24.89 23.50 19.20
C TRP A 90 -25.20 22.74 20.49
N ASP A 91 -26.46 22.74 20.94
CA ASP A 91 -26.89 22.00 22.13
C ASP A 91 -26.67 20.49 21.94
N ASN A 92 -26.75 20.00 20.70
CA ASN A 92 -26.48 18.60 20.38
C ASN A 92 -25.02 18.22 20.66
N ILE A 93 -24.09 19.11 20.33
CA ILE A 93 -22.65 18.90 20.53
C ILE A 93 -22.35 18.97 22.03
N LEU A 94 -22.80 20.04 22.70
CA LEU A 94 -22.50 20.29 24.10
C LEU A 94 -23.23 19.31 25.03
N GLY A 95 -24.40 18.81 24.64
CA GLY A 95 -25.16 17.79 25.37
C GLY A 95 -24.62 16.37 25.23
N SER A 96 -23.74 16.11 24.25
CA SER A 96 -23.16 14.79 23.99
C SER A 96 -21.98 14.48 24.92
N SER A 97 -22.26 14.27 26.21
CA SER A 97 -21.24 14.10 27.26
C SER A 97 -20.21 12.99 27.00
N LEU A 98 -20.60 11.92 26.31
CA LEU A 98 -19.70 10.82 25.93
C LEU A 98 -18.98 11.06 24.60
N TYR A 99 -19.71 11.51 23.57
CA TYR A 99 -19.15 11.58 22.20
C TYR A 99 -18.29 12.81 21.94
N LEU A 100 -18.58 13.92 22.63
CA LEU A 100 -17.79 15.15 22.56
C LEU A 100 -16.33 14.93 22.99
N PRO A 101 -16.02 14.35 24.18
CA PRO A 101 -14.62 14.14 24.57
C PRO A 101 -13.90 13.14 23.67
N ILE A 102 -14.59 12.10 23.16
CA ILE A 102 -13.99 11.16 22.19
C ILE A 102 -13.62 11.88 20.90
N THR A 103 -14.53 12.68 20.35
CA THR A 103 -14.31 13.44 19.11
C THR A 103 -13.23 14.50 19.28
N ALA A 104 -13.27 15.25 20.39
CA ALA A 104 -12.26 16.25 20.71
C ALA A 104 -10.88 15.62 20.95
N GLY A 105 -10.84 14.47 21.63
CA GLY A 105 -9.63 13.68 21.81
C GLY A 105 -9.04 13.20 20.49
N LEU A 106 -9.89 12.72 19.57
CA LEU A 106 -9.47 12.33 18.21
C LEU A 106 -8.86 13.51 17.44
N ALA A 107 -9.52 14.68 17.47
CA ALA A 107 -9.03 15.90 16.83
C ALA A 107 -7.68 16.34 17.42
N LEU A 108 -7.56 16.32 18.75
CA LEU A 108 -6.32 16.68 19.44
C LEU A 108 -5.18 15.71 19.11
N VAL A 109 -5.43 14.41 19.18
CA VAL A 109 -4.46 13.37 18.78
C VAL A 109 -4.04 13.56 17.33
N SER A 110 -4.98 13.90 16.44
CA SER A 110 -4.68 14.19 15.04
C SER A 110 -3.72 15.36 14.87
N ILE A 111 -3.98 16.49 15.55
CA ILE A 111 -3.15 17.70 15.45
C ILE A 111 -1.76 17.42 16.04
N VAL A 112 -1.69 16.83 17.23
CA VAL A 112 -0.41 16.49 17.88
C VAL A 112 0.40 15.52 17.01
N SER A 113 -0.24 14.49 16.47
CA SER A 113 0.42 13.52 15.58
C SER A 113 0.91 14.19 14.30
N MET A 114 0.11 15.09 13.70
CA MET A 114 0.50 15.85 12.53
C MET A 114 1.75 16.69 12.81
N LEU A 115 1.84 17.37 13.97
CA LEU A 115 3.02 18.12 14.37
C LEU A 115 4.23 17.21 14.58
N PHE A 116 4.05 16.06 15.23
CA PHE A 116 5.14 15.08 15.44
C PHE A 116 5.70 14.55 14.13
N VAL A 117 4.84 14.27 13.15
CA VAL A 117 5.25 13.81 11.83
C VAL A 117 5.88 14.94 11.03
N TYR A 118 5.29 16.15 11.03
CA TYR A 118 5.78 17.31 10.28
C TYR A 118 7.19 17.72 10.75
N TYR A 119 7.41 17.80 12.06
CA TYR A 119 8.73 18.14 12.63
C TYR A 119 9.65 16.93 12.81
N HIS A 120 9.25 15.74 12.36
CA HIS A 120 10.07 14.52 12.43
C HIS A 120 10.53 14.19 13.87
N LEU A 121 9.69 14.47 14.87
CA LEU A 121 10.03 14.36 16.29
C LEU A 121 10.13 12.90 16.79
N LEU A 122 9.61 11.95 16.02
CA LEU A 122 9.66 10.53 16.32
C LEU A 122 10.71 9.81 15.46
N PRO A 123 11.37 8.76 15.96
CA PRO A 123 12.15 7.87 15.11
C PRO A 123 11.30 7.31 13.96
N LYS A 124 11.85 7.25 12.75
CA LYS A 124 11.16 6.79 11.53
C LYS A 124 10.39 5.47 11.72
N ARG A 125 10.98 4.52 12.45
CA ARG A 125 10.35 3.22 12.75
C ARG A 125 9.09 3.35 13.60
N LEU A 126 9.11 4.22 14.62
CA LEU A 126 7.95 4.44 15.49
C LEU A 126 6.85 5.21 14.76
N ALA A 127 7.23 6.25 14.02
CA ALA A 127 6.29 6.99 13.17
C ALA A 127 5.59 6.05 12.17
N TYR A 128 6.35 5.15 11.54
CA TYR A 128 5.80 4.19 10.61
C TYR A 128 4.83 3.19 11.26
N ILE A 129 5.16 2.64 12.43
CA ILE A 129 4.30 1.68 13.11
C ILE A 129 3.01 2.38 13.58
N ALA A 130 3.14 3.49 14.31
CA ALA A 130 2.03 4.23 14.87
C ALA A 130 1.12 4.82 13.79
N PHE A 131 1.69 5.33 12.71
CA PHE A 131 0.96 5.96 11.62
C PHE A 131 0.88 5.11 10.36
N SER A 132 0.95 3.78 10.50
CA SER A 132 0.65 2.87 9.40
C SER A 132 -0.85 2.90 9.08
N LYS A 133 -1.20 2.64 7.82
CA LYS A 133 -2.58 2.75 7.33
C LYS A 133 -3.54 1.83 8.08
N LEU A 134 -3.11 0.63 8.44
CA LEU A 134 -3.99 -0.37 9.03
C LEU A 134 -4.43 -0.01 10.47
N PRO A 135 -3.53 0.25 11.44
CA PRO A 135 -3.94 0.70 12.77
C PRO A 135 -4.76 1.99 12.75
N ILE A 136 -4.38 2.96 11.91
CA ILE A 136 -5.12 4.21 11.75
C ILE A 136 -6.54 3.94 11.26
N ASN A 137 -6.69 3.23 10.14
CA ASN A 137 -8.01 3.05 9.54
C ASN A 137 -8.93 2.21 10.41
N ILE A 138 -8.41 1.18 11.09
CA ILE A 138 -9.20 0.38 12.04
C ILE A 138 -9.55 1.20 13.28
N GLY A 139 -8.60 1.95 13.85
CA GLY A 139 -8.86 2.79 15.02
C GLY A 139 -9.90 3.87 14.75
N ILE A 140 -9.78 4.55 13.60
CA ILE A 140 -10.77 5.51 13.12
C ILE A 140 -12.13 4.85 12.93
N TYR A 141 -12.19 3.68 12.29
CA TYR A 141 -13.43 2.96 12.07
C TYR A 141 -14.12 2.62 13.40
N VAL A 142 -13.38 2.12 14.40
CA VAL A 142 -13.93 1.83 15.74
C VAL A 142 -14.46 3.11 16.39
N VAL A 143 -13.72 4.23 16.35
CA VAL A 143 -14.21 5.50 16.89
C VAL A 143 -15.48 5.96 16.16
N MET A 144 -15.53 5.80 14.84
CA MET A 144 -16.74 6.10 14.07
C MET A 144 -17.91 5.24 14.52
N THR A 145 -17.74 3.93 14.72
CA THR A 145 -18.83 3.05 15.20
C THR A 145 -19.36 3.47 16.57
N ILE A 146 -18.48 3.88 17.49
CA ILE A 146 -18.88 4.39 18.81
C ILE A 146 -19.77 5.63 18.66
N VAL A 147 -19.41 6.58 17.81
CA VAL A 147 -20.14 7.86 17.68
C VAL A 147 -21.37 7.75 16.77
N TYR A 148 -21.30 6.99 15.67
CA TYR A 148 -22.41 6.87 14.72
C TYR A 148 -23.49 5.92 15.19
N VAL A 149 -23.11 4.76 15.73
CA VAL A 149 -24.04 3.67 16.10
C VAL A 149 -24.32 3.67 17.60
N GLY A 150 -23.46 4.30 18.41
CA GLY A 150 -23.60 4.28 19.87
C GLY A 150 -23.03 3.03 20.53
N VAL A 151 -22.05 2.38 19.88
CA VAL A 151 -21.33 1.26 20.46
C VAL A 151 -20.65 1.69 21.77
N ALA A 152 -20.76 0.88 22.82
CA ALA A 152 -20.18 1.21 24.12
C ALA A 152 -18.66 1.37 24.05
N ALA A 153 -18.12 2.43 24.66
CA ALA A 153 -16.68 2.70 24.72
C ALA A 153 -16.03 1.97 25.92
N ASP A 154 -16.00 0.64 25.87
CA ASP A 154 -15.49 -0.21 26.95
C ASP A 154 -14.32 -1.11 26.50
N TRP A 155 -13.78 -1.91 27.42
CA TRP A 155 -12.70 -2.86 27.13
C TRP A 155 -13.12 -4.00 26.19
N ILE A 156 -14.42 -4.31 26.10
CA ILE A 156 -14.95 -5.31 25.16
C ILE A 156 -14.84 -4.76 23.74
N THR A 157 -15.17 -3.48 23.52
CA THR A 157 -15.00 -2.81 22.23
C THR A 157 -13.53 -2.69 21.82
N VAL A 158 -12.62 -2.46 22.77
CA VAL A 158 -11.17 -2.53 22.49
C VAL A 158 -10.77 -3.94 22.04
N GLY A 159 -11.21 -4.98 22.76
CA GLY A 159 -10.97 -6.39 22.38
C GLY A 159 -11.52 -6.74 20.99
N ALA A 160 -12.75 -6.29 20.69
CA ALA A 160 -13.38 -6.46 19.38
C ALA A 160 -12.64 -5.70 18.27
N GLY A 161 -12.14 -4.49 18.56
CA GLY A 161 -11.30 -3.73 17.63
C GLY A 161 -9.97 -4.42 17.32
N ILE A 162 -9.34 -5.06 18.31
CA ILE A 162 -8.13 -5.87 18.12
C ILE A 162 -8.45 -7.10 17.26
N LEU A 163 -9.57 -7.77 17.52
CA LEU A 163 -10.01 -8.90 16.70
C LEU A 163 -10.27 -8.48 15.25
N LEU A 164 -10.93 -7.33 15.04
CA LEU A 164 -11.15 -6.75 13.72
C LEU A 164 -9.82 -6.44 13.00
N PHE A 165 -8.86 -5.84 13.71
CA PHE A 165 -7.52 -5.61 13.20
C PHE A 165 -6.86 -6.92 12.75
N ALA A 166 -6.91 -7.98 13.56
CA ALA A 166 -6.32 -9.27 13.25
C ALA A 166 -6.93 -9.92 12.00
N VAL A 167 -8.26 -9.86 11.85
CA VAL A 167 -8.98 -10.37 10.67
C VAL A 167 -8.56 -9.61 9.40
N VAL A 168 -8.56 -8.27 9.44
CA VAL A 168 -8.17 -7.46 8.28
C VAL A 168 -6.69 -7.64 7.95
N TRP A 169 -5.83 -7.74 8.97
CA TRP A 169 -4.41 -8.04 8.78
C TRP A 169 -4.19 -9.39 8.09
N LEU A 170 -4.90 -10.43 8.53
CA LEU A 170 -4.85 -11.75 7.91
C LEU A 170 -5.32 -11.70 6.46
N PHE A 171 -6.43 -11.01 6.18
CA PHE A 171 -6.92 -10.81 4.83
C PHE A 171 -5.90 -10.13 3.91
N ILE A 172 -5.24 -9.06 4.40
CA ILE A 172 -4.13 -8.40 3.69
C ILE A 172 -2.98 -9.37 3.41
N LYS A 173 -2.61 -10.21 4.38
CA LYS A 173 -1.54 -11.22 4.19
C LYS A 173 -1.90 -12.23 3.11
N VAL A 174 -3.16 -12.66 3.04
CA VAL A 174 -3.65 -13.55 1.98
C VAL A 174 -3.52 -12.87 0.60
N ILE A 175 -3.95 -11.62 0.47
CA ILE A 175 -3.80 -10.86 -0.78
C ILE A 175 -2.32 -10.75 -1.19
N GLN A 176 -1.45 -10.36 -0.27
CA GLN A 176 -0.01 -10.24 -0.53
C GLN A 176 0.62 -11.59 -0.91
N PHE A 177 0.13 -12.69 -0.35
CA PHE A 177 0.55 -14.04 -0.70
C PHE A 177 0.15 -14.40 -2.14
N LEU A 178 -1.11 -14.13 -2.52
CA LEU A 178 -1.59 -14.35 -3.90
C LEU A 178 -0.78 -13.51 -4.91
N GLN A 179 -0.49 -12.25 -4.59
CA GLN A 179 0.35 -11.39 -5.44
C GLN A 179 1.77 -11.93 -5.62
N ARG A 180 2.38 -12.47 -4.55
CA ARG A 180 3.72 -13.09 -4.63
C ARG A 180 3.74 -14.27 -5.59
N MET A 181 2.71 -15.10 -5.56
CA MET A 181 2.61 -16.23 -6.49
C MET A 181 2.46 -15.77 -7.93
N SER A 182 1.70 -14.70 -8.18
CA SER A 182 1.55 -14.13 -9.52
C SER A 182 2.82 -13.42 -10.01
N GLY A 183 3.57 -12.76 -9.13
CA GLY A 183 4.73 -11.94 -9.49
C GLY A 183 5.95 -12.74 -9.94
N LYS A 184 6.22 -13.90 -9.32
CA LYS A 184 7.34 -14.77 -9.70
C LYS A 184 7.31 -15.16 -11.17
N ARG A 185 6.10 -15.38 -11.71
CA ARG A 185 5.92 -15.73 -13.12
C ARG A 185 6.32 -14.60 -14.06
N LEU A 186 6.08 -13.35 -13.67
CA LEU A 186 6.46 -12.18 -14.47
C LEU A 186 7.95 -11.89 -14.36
N GLU A 187 8.55 -12.03 -13.18
CA GLU A 187 10.02 -11.88 -13.00
C GLU A 187 10.77 -12.96 -13.80
N GLU A 188 10.32 -14.22 -13.76
CA GLU A 188 10.89 -15.30 -14.58
C GLU A 188 10.74 -15.04 -16.08
N GLU A 189 9.63 -14.45 -16.51
CA GLU A 189 9.38 -14.08 -17.90
C GLU A 189 10.26 -12.90 -18.34
N GLU A 190 10.34 -11.84 -17.53
CA GLU A 190 11.20 -10.67 -17.78
C GLU A 190 12.69 -11.04 -17.82
N ASP A 191 13.17 -11.83 -16.86
CA ASP A 191 14.53 -12.39 -16.86
C ASP A 191 14.77 -13.28 -18.08
N SER A 192 13.75 -14.05 -18.52
CA SER A 192 13.84 -14.88 -19.73
C SER A 192 13.98 -14.03 -20.99
N TRP A 193 13.20 -12.95 -21.13
CA TRP A 193 13.30 -12.02 -22.26
C TRP A 193 14.63 -11.26 -22.27
N GLU A 194 15.09 -10.79 -21.12
CA GLU A 194 16.38 -10.09 -21.00
C GLU A 194 17.55 -11.04 -21.34
N ASN A 195 17.51 -12.27 -20.84
CA ASN A 195 18.52 -13.28 -21.15
C ASN A 195 18.44 -13.76 -22.61
N ALA A 196 17.24 -13.87 -23.19
CA ALA A 196 17.07 -14.19 -24.61
C ALA A 196 17.65 -13.08 -25.50
N GLY A 197 17.36 -11.81 -25.22
CA GLY A 197 17.93 -10.67 -25.94
C GLY A 197 19.45 -10.58 -25.79
N LYS A 198 20.00 -10.84 -24.59
CA LYS A 198 21.45 -10.93 -24.38
C LYS A 198 22.08 -12.06 -25.20
N ARG A 199 21.45 -13.25 -25.24
CA ARG A 199 21.94 -14.40 -26.03
C ARG A 199 21.90 -14.12 -27.53
N GLU A 200 20.83 -13.50 -28.02
CA GLU A 200 20.70 -13.12 -29.42
C GLU A 200 21.76 -12.09 -29.82
N TYR A 201 21.96 -11.07 -28.98
CA TYR A 201 23.02 -10.08 -29.17
C TYR A 201 24.43 -10.71 -29.20
N VAL A 202 24.73 -11.63 -28.27
CA VAL A 202 26.02 -12.34 -28.23
C VAL A 202 26.21 -13.20 -29.49
N ARG A 203 25.18 -13.90 -29.95
CA ARG A 203 25.21 -14.71 -31.17
C ARG A 203 25.47 -13.86 -32.41
N GLU A 204 24.80 -12.71 -32.54
CA GLU A 204 25.01 -11.78 -33.65
C GLU A 204 26.44 -11.20 -33.65
N GLU A 205 27.02 -10.96 -32.46
CA GLU A 205 28.41 -10.52 -32.32
C GLU A 205 29.43 -11.62 -32.69
N GLU A 206 29.14 -12.89 -32.40
CA GLU A 206 29.98 -14.03 -32.80
C GLU A 206 29.92 -14.29 -34.31
N ASP A 207 28.72 -14.27 -34.90
CA ASP A 207 28.51 -14.46 -36.33
C ASP A 207 29.23 -13.37 -37.15
N THR A 208 29.17 -12.11 -36.70
CA THR A 208 29.89 -11.00 -37.35
C THR A 208 31.41 -11.11 -37.19
N LYS A 209 31.92 -11.60 -36.05
CA LYS A 209 33.34 -11.90 -35.87
C LYS A 209 33.80 -13.02 -36.79
N GLN A 210 33.00 -14.07 -36.96
CA GLN A 210 33.31 -15.20 -37.83
C GLN A 210 33.29 -14.80 -39.31
N ALA A 211 32.26 -14.07 -39.76
CA ALA A 211 32.20 -13.53 -41.12
C ALA A 211 33.41 -12.64 -41.44
N SER A 212 33.81 -11.76 -40.51
CA SER A 212 35.01 -10.93 -40.67
C SER A 212 36.31 -11.75 -40.76
N LYS A 213 36.40 -12.91 -40.10
CA LYS A 213 37.57 -13.80 -40.22
C LYS A 213 37.62 -14.49 -41.58
N VAL A 214 36.48 -14.99 -42.07
CA VAL A 214 36.38 -15.62 -43.40
C VAL A 214 36.76 -14.63 -44.50
N LEU A 215 36.24 -13.39 -44.42
CA LEU A 215 36.58 -12.34 -45.38
C LEU A 215 38.07 -12.01 -45.43
N LYS A 216 38.72 -11.89 -44.27
CA LYS A 216 40.17 -11.68 -44.20
C LYS A 216 40.97 -12.85 -44.76
N ALA A 217 40.50 -14.08 -44.60
CA ALA A 217 41.14 -15.26 -45.17
C ALA A 217 41.03 -15.26 -46.70
N VAL A 218 39.86 -14.96 -47.26
CA VAL A 218 39.66 -14.81 -48.71
C VAL A 218 40.53 -13.68 -49.28
N GLU A 219 40.55 -12.52 -48.62
CA GLU A 219 41.39 -11.37 -49.01
C GLU A 219 42.89 -11.72 -49.00
N SER A 220 43.33 -12.64 -48.14
CA SER A 220 44.71 -13.12 -48.12
C SER A 220 45.04 -14.17 -49.21
N GLU A 221 44.04 -14.86 -49.75
CA GLU A 221 44.22 -15.87 -50.81
C GLU A 221 44.15 -15.26 -52.23
N THR A 222 43.48 -14.11 -52.41
CA THR A 222 43.33 -13.43 -53.72
C THR A 222 43.66 -11.93 -53.63
N PRO A 223 44.95 -11.53 -53.63
CA PRO A 223 45.36 -10.14 -53.39
C PRO A 223 45.04 -9.16 -54.52
N ASP A 224 44.83 -9.65 -55.76
CA ASP A 224 44.81 -8.83 -56.97
C ASP A 224 43.41 -8.66 -57.61
N GLU A 225 42.32 -9.12 -56.96
CA GLU A 225 40.97 -8.93 -57.48
C GLU A 225 40.29 -7.64 -56.98
N PRO A 226 39.83 -6.75 -57.88
CA PRO A 226 39.23 -5.46 -57.53
C PRO A 226 37.90 -5.55 -56.76
N GLU A 227 37.27 -6.72 -56.68
CA GLU A 227 35.98 -6.93 -55.98
C GLU A 227 36.11 -6.89 -54.45
N ALA A 228 37.29 -7.22 -53.90
CA ALA A 228 37.53 -7.20 -52.44
C ALA A 228 37.37 -5.79 -51.82
N ASN A 229 37.66 -4.74 -52.60
CA ASN A 229 37.61 -3.36 -52.13
C ASN A 229 36.18 -2.81 -51.95
N VAL A 230 35.21 -3.33 -52.72
CA VAL A 230 33.81 -2.87 -52.65
C VAL A 230 33.12 -3.40 -51.39
N LEU A 231 33.44 -4.64 -50.98
CA LEU A 231 32.80 -5.30 -49.85
C LEU A 231 33.25 -4.71 -48.49
N ASN A 232 34.52 -4.33 -48.37
CA ASN A 232 35.04 -3.68 -47.14
C ASN A 232 34.34 -2.34 -46.84
N GLY A 233 33.98 -1.57 -47.87
CA GLY A 233 33.23 -0.31 -47.70
C GLY A 233 31.81 -0.49 -47.15
N HIS A 234 31.14 -1.60 -47.47
CA HIS A 234 29.80 -1.89 -46.95
C HIS A 234 29.82 -2.26 -45.46
N ILE A 235 30.82 -3.03 -45.03
CA ILE A 235 30.97 -3.48 -43.64
C ILE A 235 31.28 -2.30 -42.70
N GLU A 236 32.12 -1.35 -43.13
CA GLU A 236 32.40 -0.15 -42.33
C GLU A 236 31.16 0.74 -42.14
N LYS A 237 30.33 0.88 -43.19
CA LYS A 237 29.06 1.64 -43.10
C LYS A 237 28.08 1.02 -42.11
N GLU A 238 27.94 -0.30 -42.09
CA GLU A 238 27.06 -1.00 -41.14
C GLU A 238 27.55 -0.85 -39.68
N LYS A 239 28.86 -1.01 -39.43
CA LYS A 239 29.44 -0.81 -38.10
C LYS A 239 29.23 0.63 -37.59
N GLY A 240 29.31 1.62 -38.47
CA GLY A 240 29.02 3.03 -38.15
C GLY A 240 27.55 3.28 -37.78
N ALA A 241 26.61 2.63 -38.47
CA ALA A 241 25.17 2.77 -38.21
C ALA A 241 24.76 2.14 -36.86
N LYS A 242 25.22 0.92 -36.55
CA LYS A 242 24.89 0.23 -35.28
C LYS A 242 25.44 0.96 -34.04
N LYS A 243 26.61 1.61 -34.13
CA LYS A 243 27.17 2.40 -33.02
C LYS A 243 26.35 3.64 -32.66
N LYS A 244 25.60 4.23 -33.62
CA LYS A 244 24.75 5.40 -33.36
C LYS A 244 23.42 5.04 -32.67
N GLY A 245 22.94 3.80 -32.79
CA GLY A 245 21.73 3.33 -32.10
C GLY A 245 21.92 3.12 -30.59
N LYS A 246 23.12 2.75 -30.14
CA LYS A 246 23.44 2.42 -28.72
C LYS A 246 23.54 3.62 -27.77
N LYS A 247 23.41 4.86 -28.25
CA LYS A 247 23.53 6.09 -27.43
C LYS A 247 22.20 6.76 -27.10
N LYS A 248 21.08 6.15 -27.47
CA LYS A 248 19.73 6.58 -27.07
C LYS A 248 19.18 5.62 -26.04
#